data_AF-A0A958LJA4-F1
#
_entry.id   AF-A0A958LJA4-F1
#
_cell.length_a   1.000
_cell.length_b   1.000
_cell.length_c   1.000
_cell.angle_alpha   90.00
_cell.angle_beta   90.00
_cell.angle_gamma   90.00
#
_symmetry.space_group_name_H-M   'P 1'
#
loop_
_entity.id
_entity.type
_entity.pdbx_description
1 polymer ?
#
loop_
_entity_poly.entity_id
_entity_poly.type
_entity_poly.pdbx_seq_one_letter_code
_entity_poly.pdbx_strand_id
1 'polypeptide(L)'
;MFRLIAVLILLNILATESSSAAILIEEKGQSLNQNRFPMSSSSGLDLRRNRKVGIGIAGAGVWGSLGTQLELNLSSRLSLAGGVGLGEGYKSFALQLRKYLSGESFLPYIAGGFARWYTTGKGMTQTEHSNPSLLAERFLSSHEKNTGQ
;
A
#
# COMPACT_ATOMS: atom_id res chain seq x y z
N MET A 1 -5.59 -8.31 -25.22
CA MET A 1 -6.48 -7.13 -25.04
C MET A 1 -7.66 -7.42 -24.09
N PHE A 2 -8.44 -8.49 -24.30
CA PHE A 2 -9.58 -8.85 -23.42
C PHE A 2 -9.24 -9.08 -21.93
N ARG A 3 -8.04 -9.60 -21.62
CA ARG A 3 -7.60 -9.83 -20.23
C ARG A 3 -7.35 -8.53 -19.45
N LEU A 4 -6.96 -7.45 -20.12
CA LEU A 4 -6.69 -6.15 -19.48
C LEU A 4 -8.01 -5.44 -19.09
N ILE A 5 -9.03 -5.57 -19.95
CA ILE A 5 -10.37 -5.02 -19.72
C ILE A 5 -11.05 -5.76 -18.56
N ALA A 6 -10.91 -7.09 -18.49
CA ALA A 6 -11.44 -7.87 -17.39
C ALA A 6 -10.83 -7.48 -16.03
N VAL A 7 -9.52 -7.19 -15.98
CA VAL A 7 -8.84 -6.73 -14.76
C VAL A 7 -9.30 -5.33 -14.35
N LEU A 8 -9.48 -4.41 -15.30
CA LEU A 8 -10.01 -3.06 -15.03
C LEU A 8 -11.46 -3.09 -14.51
N ILE A 9 -12.28 -4.00 -15.02
CA ILE A 9 -13.66 -4.20 -14.52
C ILE A 9 -13.64 -4.78 -13.10
N LEU A 10 -12.77 -5.78 -12.84
CA LEU A 10 -12.62 -6.36 -11.50
C LEU A 10 -12.13 -5.33 -10.47
N LEU A 11 -11.22 -4.43 -10.86
CA LEU A 11 -10.70 -3.36 -10.00
C LEU A 11 -11.79 -2.33 -9.63
N ASN A 12 -12.69 -2.04 -10.56
CA ASN A 12 -13.82 -1.13 -10.31
C ASN A 12 -14.86 -1.76 -9.38
N ILE A 13 -15.12 -3.07 -9.51
CA ILE A 13 -16.08 -3.78 -8.65
C ILE A 13 -15.58 -3.88 -7.20
N LEU A 14 -14.27 -4.12 -6.99
CA LEU A 14 -13.68 -4.13 -5.64
C LEU A 14 -13.64 -2.73 -4.99
N ALA A 15 -13.58 -1.65 -5.78
CA ALA A 15 -13.57 -0.29 -5.25
C ALA A 15 -14.95 0.16 -4.72
N THR A 16 -16.04 -0.41 -5.23
CA THR A 16 -17.41 -0.03 -4.85
C THR A 16 -17.91 -0.63 -3.53
N GLU A 17 -17.26 -1.67 -2.98
CA GLU A 17 -17.75 -2.35 -1.77
C GLU A 17 -17.11 -1.91 -0.44
N SER A 18 -16.37 -0.79 -0.43
CA SER A 18 -15.82 -0.25 0.82
C SER A 18 -16.82 0.58 1.65
N SER A 19 -18.13 0.42 1.42
CA SER A 19 -19.18 1.15 2.15
C SER A 19 -19.66 0.36 3.37
N SER A 20 -19.39 0.91 4.54
CA SER A 20 -20.00 0.60 5.85
C SER A 20 -19.91 -0.85 6.33
N ALA A 21 -18.81 -1.16 7.04
CA ALA A 21 -18.90 -2.11 8.14
C ALA A 21 -19.74 -1.47 9.28
N ALA A 22 -21.06 -1.53 9.15
CA ALA A 22 -21.99 -1.23 10.22
C ALA A 22 -22.03 -2.45 11.15
N ILE A 23 -21.47 -2.31 12.35
CA ILE A 23 -21.65 -3.29 13.43
C ILE A 23 -23.11 -3.20 13.88
N LEU A 24 -23.94 -4.15 13.44
CA LEU A 24 -25.29 -4.36 13.96
C LEU A 24 -25.18 -5.09 15.30
N ILE A 25 -25.37 -4.36 16.40
CA ILE A 25 -25.69 -4.94 17.71
C ILE A 25 -27.16 -4.63 17.98
N GLU A 26 -28.00 -5.65 17.86
CA GLU A 26 -29.43 -5.58 18.08
C GLU A 26 -29.77 -5.75 19.58
N GLU A 27 -30.37 -4.67 20.10
CA GLU A 27 -31.31 -4.54 21.21
C GLU A 27 -31.25 -5.49 22.44
N LYS A 28 -30.73 -4.95 23.55
CA LYS A 28 -31.52 -4.83 24.78
C LYS A 28 -31.00 -3.72 25.70
N GLY A 29 -31.74 -2.60 25.73
CA GLY A 29 -32.01 -1.90 26.98
C GLY A 29 -30.92 -1.07 27.65
N GLN A 30 -29.99 -0.46 26.91
CA GLN A 30 -29.18 0.62 27.48
C GLN A 30 -29.09 1.80 26.52
N SER A 31 -29.58 2.95 27.01
CA SER A 31 -29.38 4.28 26.45
C SER A 31 -27.87 4.56 26.36
N LEU A 32 -27.24 4.05 25.31
CA LEU A 32 -25.90 4.44 24.92
C LEU A 32 -26.04 5.80 24.27
N ASN A 33 -25.71 6.82 25.06
CA ASN A 33 -25.40 8.17 24.66
C ASN A 33 -24.64 8.12 23.32
N GLN A 34 -25.39 8.30 22.22
CA GLN A 34 -24.85 8.31 20.87
C GLN A 34 -24.05 9.60 20.75
N ASN A 35 -22.80 9.55 21.22
CA ASN A 35 -21.75 10.45 20.82
C ASN A 35 -21.47 10.18 19.34
N ARG A 36 -22.40 10.60 18.48
CA ARG A 36 -22.14 10.83 17.07
C ARG A 36 -21.07 11.90 17.05
N PHE A 37 -19.81 11.50 16.93
CA PHE A 37 -18.73 12.44 16.67
C PHE A 37 -19.13 13.21 15.41
N PRO A 38 -19.38 14.52 15.48
CA PRO A 38 -19.69 15.29 14.29
C PRO A 38 -18.48 15.15 13.37
N MET A 39 -18.64 14.45 12.26
CA MET A 39 -17.63 14.30 11.20
C MET A 39 -17.53 15.60 10.39
N SER A 40 -17.41 16.73 11.08
CA SER A 40 -17.03 18.01 10.50
C SER A 40 -15.56 18.22 10.80
N SER A 41 -14.70 17.52 10.05
CA SER A 41 -13.26 17.78 10.09
C SER A 41 -12.92 18.72 8.94
N SER A 42 -12.52 19.94 9.28
CA SER A 42 -12.07 20.96 8.32
C SER A 42 -10.67 20.66 7.77
N SER A 43 -9.93 19.73 8.38
CA SER A 43 -8.57 19.36 7.95
C SER A 43 -8.31 17.85 8.01
N GLY A 44 -7.41 17.35 7.17
CA GLY A 44 -6.97 15.96 7.16
C GLY A 44 -6.26 15.54 8.46
N LEU A 45 -5.62 16.47 9.16
CA LEU A 45 -5.06 16.20 10.49
C LEU A 45 -6.15 15.95 11.55
N ASP A 46 -7.30 16.62 11.45
CA ASP A 46 -8.43 16.37 12.33
C ASP A 46 -9.08 15.01 12.05
N LEU A 47 -9.18 14.63 10.77
CA LEU A 47 -9.62 13.29 10.38
C LEU A 47 -8.73 12.21 10.99
N ARG A 48 -7.41 12.40 11.00
CA ARG A 48 -6.46 11.47 11.62
C ARG A 48 -6.53 11.46 13.14
N ARG A 49 -6.87 12.58 13.78
CA ARG A 49 -7.11 12.63 15.23
C ARG A 49 -8.30 11.75 15.61
N ASN A 50 -9.36 11.80 14.82
CA ASN A 50 -10.64 11.12 15.07
C ASN A 50 -10.61 9.65 14.60
N ARG A 51 -9.99 9.36 13.46
CA ARG A 51 -9.86 8.01 12.91
C ARG A 51 -8.54 7.39 13.35
N LYS A 52 -8.60 6.43 14.28
CA LYS A 52 -7.40 5.77 14.84
C LYS A 52 -6.77 4.71 13.94
N VAL A 53 -7.53 4.12 13.03
CA VAL A 53 -7.06 3.04 12.15
C VAL A 53 -7.39 3.34 10.69
N GLY A 54 -6.48 3.02 9.79
CA GLY A 54 -6.66 3.10 8.34
C GLY A 54 -6.10 1.87 7.64
N ILE A 55 -6.63 1.61 6.45
CA ILE A 55 -6.07 0.67 5.48
C ILE A 55 -5.75 1.45 4.21
N GLY A 56 -4.66 1.10 3.55
CA GLY A 56 -4.22 1.77 2.33
C GLY A 56 -3.52 0.82 1.37
N ILE A 57 -3.51 1.23 0.12
CA ILE A 57 -2.66 0.66 -0.93
C ILE A 57 -1.47 1.57 -1.13
N ALA A 58 -0.32 0.99 -1.43
CA ALA A 58 0.88 1.73 -1.74
C ALA A 58 1.57 1.10 -2.95
N GLY A 59 2.22 1.94 -3.75
CA GLY A 59 3.06 1.51 -4.86
C GLY A 59 4.43 2.14 -4.73
N ALA A 60 5.43 1.46 -5.28
CA ALA A 60 6.83 1.83 -5.22
C ALA A 60 7.46 1.84 -3.81
N GLY A 61 8.78 2.05 -3.78
CA GLY A 61 9.56 2.12 -2.55
C GLY A 61 9.56 0.79 -1.79
N VAL A 62 9.36 0.86 -0.47
CA VAL A 62 9.46 -0.32 0.42
C VAL A 62 8.40 -1.40 0.15
N TRP A 63 7.32 -1.04 -0.56
CA TRP A 63 6.19 -1.92 -0.85
C TRP A 63 6.34 -2.64 -2.20
N GLY A 64 7.43 -2.43 -2.93
CA GLY A 64 7.62 -2.99 -4.26
C GLY A 64 6.72 -2.32 -5.30
N SER A 65 6.25 -3.07 -6.31
CA SER A 65 5.36 -2.53 -7.35
C SER A 65 3.97 -2.21 -6.80
N LEU A 66 3.46 -3.03 -5.88
CA LEU A 66 2.15 -2.86 -5.24
C LEU A 66 2.17 -3.48 -3.84
N GLY A 67 1.53 -2.82 -2.88
CA GLY A 67 1.37 -3.34 -1.53
C GLY A 67 0.14 -2.81 -0.83
N THR A 68 -0.16 -3.44 0.30
CA THR A 68 -1.22 -3.04 1.21
C THR A 68 -0.63 -2.77 2.59
N GLN A 69 -1.22 -1.83 3.30
CA GLN A 69 -0.75 -1.42 4.61
C GLN A 69 -1.90 -1.05 5.53
N LEU A 70 -1.72 -1.37 6.80
CA LEU A 70 -2.53 -0.91 7.91
C LEU A 70 -1.79 0.24 8.59
N GLU A 71 -2.54 1.26 8.99
CA GLU A 71 -2.01 2.44 9.66
C GLU A 71 -2.76 2.69 10.96
N LEU A 72 -2.01 2.84 12.06
CA LEU A 72 -2.50 3.20 13.38
C LEU A 72 -2.08 4.63 13.70
N ASN A 73 -3.05 5.53 13.83
CA ASN A 73 -2.84 6.93 14.15
C ASN A 73 -2.71 7.10 15.67
N LEU A 74 -1.46 7.23 16.12
CA LEU A 74 -1.12 7.49 17.52
C LEU A 74 -1.52 8.93 17.91
N SER A 75 -1.31 9.88 16.99
CA SER A 75 -1.75 11.27 17.11
C SER A 75 -2.18 11.83 15.75
N SER A 76 -2.58 13.09 15.68
CA SER A 76 -2.87 13.75 14.39
C SER A 76 -1.66 13.74 13.45
N ARG A 77 -0.44 13.81 14.00
CA ARG A 77 0.81 13.91 13.24
C ARG A 77 1.67 12.66 13.26
N LEU A 78 1.39 11.67 14.11
CA LEU A 78 2.22 10.47 14.26
C LEU A 78 1.39 9.22 14.00
N SER A 79 1.91 8.32 13.17
CA SER A 79 1.30 7.00 12.97
C SER A 79 2.33 5.89 12.83
N LEU A 80 1.89 4.68 13.16
CA LEU A 80 2.61 3.44 12.89
C LEU A 80 1.92 2.75 11.72
N ALA A 81 2.65 2.44 10.66
CA ALA A 81 2.14 1.76 9.48
C ALA A 81 2.89 0.45 9.26
N GLY A 82 2.16 -0.63 8.99
CA GLY A 82 2.73 -1.94 8.71
C GLY A 82 2.02 -2.61 7.55
N GLY A 83 2.73 -3.36 6.72
CA GLY A 83 2.12 -3.91 5.51
C GLY A 83 2.97 -4.93 4.78
N VAL A 84 2.43 -5.39 3.66
CA VAL A 84 3.09 -6.32 2.75
C VAL A 84 3.09 -5.75 1.33
N GLY A 85 4.17 -6.03 0.62
CA GLY A 85 4.41 -5.60 -0.75
C GLY A 85 4.70 -6.77 -1.67
N LEU A 86 4.48 -6.55 -2.96
CA LEU A 86 4.63 -7.51 -4.04
C LEU A 86 5.38 -6.82 -5.18
N GLY A 87 6.30 -7.54 -5.80
CA GLY A 87 6.96 -7.14 -7.04
C GLY A 87 7.35 -8.35 -7.86
N GLU A 88 7.90 -8.10 -9.04
CA GLU A 88 8.37 -9.16 -9.91
C GLU A 88 9.53 -9.92 -9.25
N GLY A 89 9.28 -11.19 -8.91
CA GLY A 89 10.28 -12.05 -8.26
C GLY A 89 10.51 -11.81 -6.76
N TYR A 90 9.79 -10.91 -6.12
CA TYR A 90 9.95 -10.65 -4.68
C TYR A 90 8.65 -10.27 -3.96
N LYS A 91 8.66 -10.47 -2.64
CA LYS A 91 7.67 -9.93 -1.70
C LYS A 91 8.38 -9.09 -0.66
N SER A 92 7.71 -8.11 -0.09
CA SER A 92 8.23 -7.33 1.02
C SER A 92 7.27 -7.31 2.20
N PHE A 93 7.84 -7.09 3.37
CA PHE A 93 7.12 -6.73 4.59
C PHE A 93 7.80 -5.49 5.15
N ALA A 94 7.02 -4.51 5.59
CA ALA A 94 7.58 -3.31 6.20
C ALA A 94 6.75 -2.80 7.38
N LEU A 95 7.44 -2.16 8.31
CA LEU A 95 6.90 -1.47 9.47
C LEU A 95 7.56 -0.09 9.55
N GLN A 96 6.76 0.96 9.63
CA GLN A 96 7.19 2.35 9.52
C GLN A 96 6.53 3.22 10.58
N LEU A 97 7.31 4.09 11.21
CA LEU A 97 6.80 5.23 11.95
C LEU A 97 6.73 6.43 10.99
N ARG A 98 5.58 7.09 10.91
CA ARG A 98 5.32 8.23 10.03
C ARG A 98 5.06 9.49 10.83
N LYS A 99 5.73 10.58 10.47
CA LYS A 99 5.50 11.92 11.00
C LYS A 99 4.99 12.82 9.88
N TYR A 100 3.75 13.27 10.01
CA TYR A 100 3.09 14.20 9.09
C TYR A 100 3.49 15.63 9.43
N LEU A 101 3.86 16.40 8.40
CA LEU A 101 4.44 17.73 8.57
C LEU A 101 3.34 18.78 8.81
N SER A 102 2.41 18.91 7.85
CA SER A 102 1.24 19.79 7.91
C SER A 102 0.37 19.51 6.67
N GLY A 103 -0.92 19.82 6.73
CA GLY A 103 -1.78 19.77 5.54
C GLY A 103 -3.27 19.62 5.85
N GLU A 104 -4.10 20.20 4.98
CA GLU A 104 -5.56 20.06 5.04
C GLU A 104 -6.01 18.92 4.11
N SER A 105 -5.74 19.03 2.82
CA SER A 105 -6.15 18.02 1.81
C SER A 105 -5.00 17.08 1.43
N PHE A 106 -3.77 17.60 1.41
CA PHE A 106 -2.56 16.85 1.10
C PHE A 106 -1.66 16.80 2.34
N LEU A 107 -1.24 15.60 2.72
CA LEU A 107 -0.57 15.35 3.99
C LEU A 107 0.84 14.78 3.74
N PRO A 108 1.84 15.62 3.44
CA PRO A 108 3.22 15.19 3.33
C PRO A 108 3.71 14.63 4.66
N TYR A 109 4.47 13.55 4.59
CA TYR A 109 5.05 12.89 5.75
C TYR A 109 6.50 12.47 5.49
N ILE A 110 7.24 12.34 6.57
CA ILE A 110 8.50 11.62 6.61
C ILE A 110 8.27 10.30 7.32
N ALA A 111 8.93 9.24 6.87
CA ALA A 111 8.80 7.91 7.44
C ALA A 111 10.17 7.30 7.70
N GLY A 112 10.29 6.58 8.81
CA GLY A 112 11.45 5.77 9.15
C GLY A 112 11.00 4.43 9.71
N GLY A 113 11.77 3.37 9.49
CA GLY A 113 11.40 2.05 9.99
C GLY A 113 12.19 0.92 9.35
N PHE A 114 11.60 -0.27 9.41
CA PHE A 114 12.20 -1.51 8.96
C PHE A 114 11.44 -2.06 7.76
N ALA A 115 12.16 -2.55 6.76
CA ALA A 115 11.60 -3.28 5.64
C ALA A 115 12.46 -4.50 5.33
N ARG A 116 11.82 -5.62 5.04
CA ARG A 116 12.47 -6.86 4.62
C ARG A 116 11.88 -7.36 3.33
N TRP A 117 12.77 -7.66 2.39
CA TRP A 117 12.43 -8.15 1.06
C TRP A 117 12.86 -9.61 0.97
N TYR A 118 12.03 -10.41 0.33
CA TYR A 118 12.20 -11.85 0.18
C TYR A 118 12.00 -12.21 -1.28
N THR A 119 12.96 -12.90 -1.87
CA THR A 119 12.82 -13.44 -3.23
C THR A 119 11.79 -14.55 -3.23
N THR A 120 10.83 -14.50 -4.15
CA THR A 120 9.85 -15.56 -4.35
C THR A 120 10.11 -16.23 -5.68
N GLY A 121 11.00 -17.21 -5.68
CA GLY A 121 11.31 -18.06 -6.82
C GLY A 121 12.11 -19.28 -6.40
N LYS A 122 11.61 -20.48 -6.72
CA LYS A 122 12.45 -21.68 -6.88
C LYS A 122 13.01 -21.61 -8.30
N GLY A 123 14.25 -21.15 -8.42
CA GLY A 123 14.90 -20.98 -9.71
C GLY A 123 15.28 -19.54 -9.93
N MET A 124 16.58 -19.32 -10.11
CA MET A 124 17.16 -18.16 -10.75
C MET A 124 16.49 -17.99 -12.12
N THR A 125 15.30 -17.39 -12.16
CA THR A 125 14.69 -17.00 -13.42
C THR A 125 15.49 -15.80 -13.85
N GLN A 126 16.09 -15.97 -15.02
CA GLN A 126 17.16 -15.19 -15.58
C GLN A 126 16.92 -13.69 -15.41
N THR A 127 17.98 -12.98 -15.09
CA THR A 127 18.06 -11.52 -15.04
C THR A 127 17.91 -10.94 -16.46
N GLU A 128 16.80 -11.23 -17.15
CA GLU A 128 16.56 -10.73 -18.52
C GLU A 128 16.27 -9.21 -18.51
N HIS A 129 15.85 -8.66 -17.37
CA HIS A 129 15.41 -7.26 -17.26
C HIS A 129 16.34 -6.35 -16.44
N SER A 130 17.48 -6.82 -15.94
CA SER A 130 18.46 -5.95 -15.28
C SER A 130 19.39 -5.21 -16.24
N ASN A 131 19.37 -5.58 -17.53
CA ASN A 131 20.19 -4.92 -18.53
C ASN A 131 19.38 -3.79 -19.17
N PRO A 132 19.89 -2.55 -19.25
CA PRO A 132 19.27 -1.52 -20.07
C PRO A 132 19.19 -2.04 -21.51
N SER A 133 17.96 -2.26 -21.99
CA SER A 133 17.67 -2.95 -23.26
C SER A 133 18.48 -2.40 -24.44
N LEU A 134 18.70 -1.08 -24.44
CA LEU A 134 19.45 -0.36 -25.47
C LEU A 134 20.94 -0.74 -25.54
N LEU A 135 21.58 -1.03 -24.40
CA LEU A 135 22.98 -1.48 -24.37
C LEU A 135 23.07 -2.99 -24.65
N ALA A 136 22.15 -3.77 -24.11
CA ALA A 136 22.13 -5.21 -24.35
C ALA A 136 21.84 -5.57 -25.81
N GLU A 137 21.00 -4.82 -26.52
CA GLU A 137 20.73 -5.05 -27.94
C GLU A 137 21.90 -4.71 -28.86
N ARG A 138 22.73 -3.71 -28.49
CA ARG A 138 23.83 -3.26 -29.32
C ARG A 138 25.14 -4.02 -29.08
N PHE A 139 25.34 -4.54 -27.87
CA PHE A 139 26.63 -5.09 -27.46
C PHE A 139 26.60 -6.56 -27.05
N LEU A 140 25.43 -7.17 -26.86
CA LEU A 140 25.33 -8.57 -26.45
C LEU A 140 24.56 -9.39 -27.48
N SER A 141 25.14 -10.52 -27.88
CA SER A 141 24.48 -11.56 -28.66
C SER A 141 23.43 -12.30 -27.82
N SER A 142 22.50 -13.00 -28.47
CA SER A 142 21.49 -13.82 -27.78
C SER A 142 22.09 -14.92 -26.89
N HIS A 143 23.33 -15.33 -27.17
CA HIS A 143 24.04 -16.30 -26.33
C HIS A 143 24.50 -15.64 -25.02
N GLU A 144 25.20 -14.51 -25.11
CA GLU A 144 25.75 -13.76 -23.96
C GLU A 144 24.65 -13.24 -23.03
N LYS A 145 23.48 -12.89 -23.58
CA LYS A 145 22.28 -12.50 -22.80
C LYS A 145 21.77 -13.64 -21.90
N ASN A 146 21.89 -14.88 -22.35
CA ASN A 146 21.34 -16.05 -21.65
C ASN A 146 22.37 -16.71 -20.71
N THR A 147 23.66 -16.57 -21.01
CA THR A 147 24.76 -17.18 -20.24
C THR A 147 25.40 -16.23 -19.23
N GLY A 148 25.28 -14.91 -19.44
CA GLY A 148 25.94 -13.90 -18.60
C GLY A 148 27.47 -13.89 -18.74
N GLN A 149 28.00 -14.48 -19.82
CA GLN A 149 29.41 -14.51 -20.20
C GLN A 149 29.56 -13.90 -21.57
#